data_AF-A0A9D8EHD9-F1
#
_entry.id   AF-A0A9D8EHD9-F1
#
_cell.length_a   1.000
_cell.length_b   1.000
_cell.length_c   1.000
_cell.angle_alpha   90.00
_cell.angle_beta   90.00
_cell.angle_gamma   90.00
#
_symmetry.space_group_name_H-M   'P 1'
#
loop_
_entity.id
_entity.type
_entity.pdbx_description
1 polymer ?
#
loop_
_entity_poly.entity_id
_entity_poly.type
_entity_poly.pdbx_seq_one_letter_code
_entity_poly.pdbx_strand_id
1 'polypeptide(L)'
;IEDLIAEEENVISITHSGYIKRVPLITYRKQKRGGKGVTGLNLKEDDFVEHLFISSTHHFIMFFSSFGKVYRLKVHELPEGSRSSKGKAIVNLLPFKTGERVAAIIATKEYGEKDFFIMATRKGMVKKTPMTDYDSSRKDGIAAINLISGDELIGVEKSNGNDEVVMVSKNGQAIRFSETDCRPMARATQGVKGMRLAKNDQVLSMMVSSSVGEDLLILTENGFAKRTPITEYTKQKRGGLGVKTVQLTEKKGKVAGAGIIKDENDIIIITTTGILIRIPAKSVKRTGRATQGVKVIKLDEGALIASYGIVSPES
;
A
#
# COMPACT_ATOMS: atom_id res chain seq x y z
N ILE A 1 10.96 29.17 13.76
CA ILE A 1 11.83 28.21 13.03
C ILE A 1 11.07 27.58 11.87
N GLU A 2 9.82 27.13 12.06
CA GLU A 2 8.98 26.61 10.96
C GLU A 2 8.72 27.64 9.84
N ASP A 3 8.43 28.90 10.17
CA ASP A 3 8.23 29.98 9.17
C ASP A 3 9.50 30.38 8.37
N LEU A 4 10.66 29.80 8.70
CA LEU A 4 11.93 30.04 7.99
C LEU A 4 12.24 28.93 6.97
N ILE A 5 11.41 27.89 6.89
CA ILE A 5 11.60 26.79 5.94
C ILE A 5 10.97 27.20 4.62
N ALA A 6 11.76 27.19 3.55
CA ALA A 6 11.24 27.50 2.21
C ALA A 6 10.16 26.49 1.81
N GLU A 7 9.06 26.99 1.24
CA GLU A 7 8.06 26.14 0.63
C GLU A 7 8.60 25.63 -0.73
N GLU A 8 8.93 24.34 -0.79
CA GLU A 8 9.53 23.73 -1.96
C GLU A 8 8.89 22.37 -2.27
N GLU A 9 8.61 22.12 -3.55
CA GLU A 9 8.21 20.80 -3.99
C GLU A 9 9.39 19.84 -3.99
N ASN A 10 9.19 18.69 -3.36
CA ASN A 10 10.18 17.64 -3.28
C ASN A 10 9.61 16.36 -3.86
N VAL A 11 10.45 15.58 -4.53
CA VAL A 11 10.20 14.17 -4.83
C VAL A 11 10.59 13.36 -3.60
N ILE A 12 9.64 12.65 -3.02
CA ILE A 12 9.86 11.73 -1.91
C ILE A 12 9.90 10.33 -2.49
N SER A 13 10.95 9.60 -2.14
CA SER A 13 11.07 8.19 -2.50
C SER A 13 11.29 7.35 -1.25
N ILE A 14 10.55 6.26 -1.15
CA ILE A 14 10.68 5.27 -0.08
C ILE A 14 10.95 3.93 -0.74
N THR A 15 12.06 3.30 -0.36
CA THR A 15 12.42 2.00 -0.90
C THR A 15 11.73 0.87 -0.15
N HIS A 16 11.66 -0.30 -0.78
CA HIS A 16 11.09 -1.49 -0.18
C HIS A 16 11.78 -1.88 1.13
N SER A 17 13.11 -1.73 1.21
CA SER A 17 13.86 -1.95 2.45
C SER A 17 13.69 -0.84 3.51
N GLY A 18 12.74 0.09 3.31
CA GLY A 18 12.38 1.11 4.28
C GLY A 18 13.35 2.29 4.34
N TYR A 19 14.06 2.59 3.24
CA TYR A 19 14.89 3.79 3.16
C TYR A 19 14.10 4.94 2.54
N ILE A 20 14.10 6.09 3.20
CA ILE A 20 13.36 7.27 2.79
C ILE A 20 14.32 8.42 2.51
N LYS A 21 14.00 9.22 1.50
CA LYS A 21 14.65 10.50 1.20
C LYS A 21 13.69 11.48 0.54
N ARG A 22 14.03 12.75 0.62
CA ARG A 22 13.49 13.80 -0.26
C ARG A 22 14.57 14.33 -1.20
N VAL A 23 14.16 14.75 -2.38
CA VAL A 23 15.01 15.40 -3.37
C VAL A 23 14.24 16.59 -3.93
N PRO A 24 14.77 17.83 -3.93
CA PRO A 24 14.08 18.97 -4.51
C PRO A 24 13.67 18.71 -5.95
N LEU A 25 12.42 19.03 -6.33
CA LEU A 25 11.88 18.73 -7.66
C LEU A 25 12.72 19.39 -8.77
N ILE A 26 13.30 20.57 -8.49
CA ILE A 26 14.20 21.28 -9.42
C ILE A 26 15.45 20.47 -9.81
N THR A 27 15.85 19.48 -9.01
CA THR A 27 16.95 18.55 -9.33
C THR A 27 16.56 17.56 -10.43
N TYR A 28 15.27 17.35 -10.66
CA TYR A 28 14.75 16.60 -11.80
C TYR A 28 14.55 17.56 -12.98
N ARG A 29 15.53 17.61 -13.90
CA ARG A 29 15.39 18.39 -15.16
C ARG A 29 14.12 17.95 -15.91
N LYS A 30 13.28 18.91 -16.32
CA LYS A 30 12.19 18.67 -17.31
C LYS A 30 12.77 18.03 -18.57
N GLN A 31 12.44 16.77 -18.84
CA GLN A 31 12.71 16.17 -20.15
C GLN A 31 11.63 16.61 -21.15
N LYS A 32 12.04 16.98 -22.37
CA LYS A 32 11.11 17.14 -23.51
C LYS A 32 10.63 15.75 -23.97
N ARG A 33 9.42 15.66 -24.53
CA ARG A 33 8.90 14.43 -25.17
C ARG A 33 9.98 13.84 -26.11
N GLY A 34 10.26 12.55 -25.98
CA GLY A 34 11.24 11.82 -26.81
C GLY A 34 12.65 11.69 -26.23
N GLY A 35 12.91 12.14 -25.00
CA GLY A 35 14.19 11.89 -24.32
C GLY A 35 14.38 10.42 -23.92
N LYS A 36 15.61 9.89 -24.04
CA LYS A 36 15.98 8.61 -23.41
C LYS A 36 15.77 8.70 -21.90
N GLY A 37 15.05 7.76 -21.31
CA GLY A 37 14.82 7.70 -19.86
C GLY A 37 16.14 7.79 -19.10
N VAL A 38 16.16 8.59 -18.02
CA VAL A 38 17.36 8.80 -17.20
C VAL A 38 17.41 7.71 -16.14
N THR A 39 18.50 6.96 -16.06
CA THR A 39 18.72 5.90 -15.07
C THR A 39 18.55 6.46 -13.65
N GLY A 40 17.48 6.04 -12.97
CA GLY A 40 17.13 6.47 -11.62
C GLY A 40 17.56 5.42 -10.61
N LEU A 41 18.54 5.80 -9.78
CA LEU A 41 19.05 5.08 -8.60
C LEU A 41 19.96 3.86 -8.89
N ASN A 42 21.17 3.90 -8.33
CA ASN A 42 21.97 2.70 -8.07
C ASN A 42 21.51 2.15 -6.70
N LEU A 43 20.39 1.44 -6.69
CA LEU A 43 20.04 0.63 -5.53
C LEU A 43 20.99 -0.56 -5.51
N LYS A 44 21.30 -1.11 -4.32
CA LYS A 44 21.93 -2.43 -4.25
C LYS A 44 21.07 -3.41 -5.06
N GLU A 45 21.67 -4.49 -5.54
CA GLU A 45 20.90 -5.68 -5.92
C GLU A 45 19.85 -5.91 -4.80
N ASP A 46 18.57 -5.97 -5.17
CA ASP A 46 17.41 -6.30 -4.31
C ASP A 46 16.67 -5.15 -3.58
N ASP A 47 16.91 -3.87 -3.91
CA ASP A 47 16.08 -2.76 -3.39
C ASP A 47 15.45 -1.94 -4.53
N PHE A 48 14.21 -1.49 -4.34
CA PHE A 48 13.48 -0.65 -5.30
C PHE A 48 12.71 0.47 -4.62
N VAL A 49 12.38 1.53 -5.36
CA VAL A 49 11.46 2.56 -4.88
C VAL A 49 10.03 2.02 -4.88
N GLU A 50 9.48 1.80 -3.70
CA GLU A 50 8.12 1.29 -3.48
C GLU A 50 7.10 2.43 -3.50
N HIS A 51 7.47 3.59 -2.95
CA HIS A 51 6.65 4.79 -3.00
C HIS A 51 7.45 5.94 -3.62
N LEU A 52 6.88 6.59 -4.62
CA LEU A 52 7.41 7.80 -5.24
C LEU A 52 6.28 8.80 -5.39
N PHE A 53 6.37 9.95 -4.74
CA PHE A 53 5.35 10.99 -4.82
C PHE A 53 5.95 12.38 -4.63
N ILE A 54 5.27 13.40 -5.14
CA ILE A 54 5.65 14.79 -4.95
C ILE A 54 4.91 15.33 -3.73
N SER A 55 5.60 16.09 -2.88
CA SER A 55 4.97 16.77 -1.75
C SER A 55 5.77 18.02 -1.37
N SER A 56 5.09 19.02 -0.82
CA SER A 56 5.72 20.26 -0.35
C SER A 56 6.43 20.03 0.98
N THR A 57 7.52 20.76 1.24
CA THR A 57 8.29 20.75 2.49
C THR A 57 7.43 20.81 3.75
N HIS A 58 6.28 21.50 3.69
CA HIS A 58 5.37 21.70 4.82
C HIS A 58 4.33 20.59 5.02
N HIS A 59 4.15 19.70 4.04
CA HIS A 59 3.19 18.60 4.14
C HIS A 59 3.63 17.56 5.16
N PHE A 60 2.66 16.83 5.71
CA PHE A 60 2.92 15.69 6.57
C PHE A 60 3.00 14.39 5.76
N ILE A 61 3.90 13.51 6.17
CA ILE A 61 3.89 12.09 5.81
C ILE A 61 3.54 11.30 7.06
N MET A 62 2.46 10.54 6.98
CA MET A 62 1.93 9.71 8.05
C MET A 62 2.38 8.27 7.84
N PHE A 63 3.06 7.71 8.84
CA PHE A 63 3.58 6.36 8.87
C PHE A 63 2.76 5.53 9.84
N PHE A 64 1.88 4.70 9.30
CA PHE A 64 1.07 3.77 10.08
C PHE A 64 1.88 2.50 10.30
N SER A 65 1.98 2.05 11.55
CA SER A 65 2.78 0.89 11.92
C SER A 65 1.93 -0.37 12.10
N SER A 66 2.56 -1.53 11.98
CA SER A 66 1.95 -2.85 12.25
C SER A 66 1.37 -2.96 13.65
N PHE A 67 1.85 -2.15 14.60
CA PHE A 67 1.39 -2.11 16.00
C PHE A 67 0.17 -1.20 16.19
N GLY A 68 -0.40 -0.66 15.10
CA GLY A 68 -1.59 0.18 15.16
C GLY A 68 -1.32 1.57 15.71
N LYS A 69 -0.09 2.09 15.58
CA LYS A 69 0.25 3.49 15.82
C LYS A 69 0.40 4.24 14.50
N VAL A 70 0.29 5.56 14.56
CA VAL A 70 0.69 6.42 13.47
C VAL A 70 1.66 7.48 13.97
N TYR A 71 2.70 7.67 13.19
CA TYR A 71 3.71 8.70 13.38
C TYR A 71 3.63 9.66 12.21
N ARG A 72 4.05 10.91 12.40
CA ARG A 72 4.11 11.87 11.29
C ARG A 72 5.43 12.60 11.29
N LEU A 73 5.95 12.84 10.09
CA LEU A 73 7.06 13.76 9.86
C LEU A 73 6.62 14.77 8.82
N LYS A 74 7.06 16.02 8.95
CA LYS A 74 7.00 16.95 7.84
C LYS A 74 8.01 16.54 6.78
N VAL A 75 7.72 16.86 5.52
CA VAL A 75 8.62 16.53 4.40
C VAL A 75 10.01 17.12 4.65
N HIS A 76 10.14 18.35 5.15
CA HIS A 76 11.45 18.94 5.44
C HIS A 76 12.26 18.20 6.52
N GLU A 77 11.61 17.40 7.39
CA GLU A 77 12.29 16.56 8.40
C GLU A 77 12.88 15.29 7.78
N LEU A 78 12.51 14.93 6.55
CA LEU A 78 13.11 13.82 5.83
C LEU A 78 14.56 14.15 5.41
N PRO A 79 15.44 13.14 5.36
CA PRO A 79 16.80 13.35 4.88
C PRO A 79 16.78 13.79 3.41
N GLU A 80 17.35 14.96 3.16
CA GLU A 80 17.65 15.40 1.79
C GLU A 80 18.77 14.53 1.21
N GLY A 81 18.61 14.12 -0.04
CA GLY A 81 19.59 13.31 -0.74
C GLY A 81 19.67 13.65 -2.22
N SER A 82 20.62 13.01 -2.91
CA SER A 82 20.69 13.05 -4.36
C SER A 82 19.72 12.04 -5.00
N ARG A 83 19.47 12.19 -6.31
CA ARG A 83 18.70 11.21 -7.10
C ARG A 83 19.26 9.79 -6.98
N SER A 84 20.58 9.63 -6.88
CA SER A 84 21.26 8.32 -6.76
C SER A 84 21.38 7.80 -5.32
N SER A 85 21.25 8.64 -4.30
CA SER A 85 21.41 8.24 -2.89
C SER A 85 20.30 7.29 -2.41
N LYS A 86 20.57 6.44 -1.42
CA LYS A 86 19.55 5.55 -0.85
C LYS A 86 18.58 6.25 0.10
N GLY A 87 19.03 7.31 0.78
CA GLY A 87 18.30 7.92 1.90
C GLY A 87 18.70 7.30 3.24
N LYS A 88 17.87 7.50 4.29
CA LYS A 88 18.08 6.89 5.61
C LYS A 88 17.00 5.86 5.91
N ALA A 89 17.34 4.84 6.68
CA ALA A 89 16.36 3.86 7.15
C ALA A 89 15.31 4.56 8.04
N ILE A 90 14.04 4.29 7.79
CA ILE A 90 12.92 4.95 8.47
C ILE A 90 12.89 4.67 9.98
N VAL A 91 13.37 3.49 10.39
CA VAL A 91 13.51 3.09 11.80
C VAL A 91 14.46 4.01 12.59
N ASN A 92 15.33 4.78 11.90
CA ASN A 92 16.20 5.76 12.54
C ASN A 92 15.54 7.15 12.65
N LEU A 93 14.39 7.36 12.04
CA LEU A 93 13.65 8.63 12.04
C LEU A 93 12.43 8.59 12.98
N LEU A 94 11.89 7.40 13.24
CA LEU A 94 10.69 7.20 14.04
C LEU A 94 10.98 6.32 15.26
N PRO A 95 10.38 6.61 16.43
CA PRO A 95 10.63 5.87 17.66
C PRO A 95 9.86 4.55 17.69
N PHE A 96 10.15 3.67 16.74
CA PHE A 96 9.54 2.35 16.63
C PHE A 96 9.99 1.44 17.77
N LYS A 97 9.05 0.63 18.26
CA LYS A 97 9.38 -0.47 19.17
C LYS A 97 10.07 -1.59 18.40
N THR A 98 10.80 -2.44 19.11
CA THR A 98 11.37 -3.67 18.53
C THR A 98 10.26 -4.52 17.89
N GLY A 99 10.44 -4.86 16.62
CA GLY A 99 9.47 -5.62 15.82
C GLY A 99 8.32 -4.80 15.21
N GLU A 100 8.25 -3.49 15.50
CA GLU A 100 7.32 -2.58 14.84
C GLU A 100 7.82 -2.25 13.43
N ARG A 101 6.95 -2.39 12.43
CA ARG A 101 7.24 -2.12 11.01
C ARG A 101 6.21 -1.17 10.43
N VAL A 102 6.56 -0.51 9.33
CA VAL A 102 5.58 0.29 8.57
C VAL A 102 4.57 -0.65 7.93
N ALA A 103 3.29 -0.35 8.09
CA ALA A 103 2.17 -1.03 7.44
C ALA A 103 1.56 -0.20 6.29
N ALA A 104 1.60 1.13 6.38
CA ALA A 104 1.14 2.02 5.32
C ALA A 104 1.76 3.41 5.46
N ILE A 105 1.83 4.13 4.33
CA ILE A 105 2.38 5.48 4.26
C ILE A 105 1.39 6.36 3.50
N ILE A 106 0.94 7.45 4.14
CA ILE A 106 0.05 8.42 3.51
C ILE A 106 0.68 9.81 3.56
N ALA A 107 0.89 10.43 2.41
CA ALA A 107 1.25 11.82 2.32
C ALA A 107 -0.01 12.69 2.34
N THR A 108 -0.04 13.72 3.19
CA THR A 108 -1.18 14.63 3.27
C THR A 108 -0.73 16.07 3.53
N LYS A 109 -1.31 17.01 2.78
CA LYS A 109 -1.16 18.44 3.03
C LYS A 109 -1.99 18.85 4.25
N GLU A 110 -3.25 18.45 4.24
CA GLU A 110 -4.28 18.83 5.20
C GLU A 110 -5.08 17.60 5.62
N TYR A 111 -5.76 17.69 6.74
CA TYR A 111 -6.69 16.67 7.21
C TYR A 111 -8.10 17.05 6.74
N GLY A 112 -8.50 16.55 5.56
CA GLY A 112 -9.80 16.90 4.98
C GLY A 112 -10.95 16.56 5.92
N GLU A 113 -11.84 17.52 6.18
CA GLU A 113 -12.94 17.37 7.16
C GLU A 113 -13.92 16.24 6.82
N LYS A 114 -14.03 15.92 5.52
CA LYS A 114 -14.91 14.87 4.99
C LYS A 114 -14.15 13.60 4.59
N ASP A 115 -12.85 13.58 4.83
CA ASP A 115 -12.00 12.45 4.47
C ASP A 115 -11.79 11.52 5.67
N PHE A 116 -11.58 10.24 5.36
CA PHE A 116 -11.40 9.19 6.33
C PHE A 116 -10.14 8.38 6.04
N PHE A 117 -9.55 7.83 7.11
CA PHE A 117 -8.69 6.67 7.00
C PHE A 117 -9.51 5.41 7.18
N ILE A 118 -9.41 4.51 6.19
CA ILE A 118 -9.86 3.13 6.28
C ILE A 118 -8.66 2.26 6.63
N MET A 119 -8.77 1.50 7.70
CA MET A 119 -7.71 0.63 8.21
C MET A 119 -8.18 -0.81 8.19
N ALA A 120 -7.29 -1.74 7.90
CA ALA A 120 -7.57 -3.16 8.03
C ALA A 120 -6.49 -3.90 8.80
N THR A 121 -6.91 -4.91 9.55
CA THR A 121 -6.01 -5.79 10.29
C THR A 121 -5.94 -7.17 9.67
N ARG A 122 -4.85 -7.88 9.98
CA ARG A 122 -4.60 -9.24 9.53
C ARG A 122 -5.72 -10.21 9.91
N LYS A 123 -6.36 -10.04 11.07
CA LYS A 123 -7.50 -10.87 11.53
C LYS A 123 -8.87 -10.41 11.00
N GLY A 124 -8.88 -9.53 9.99
CA GLY A 124 -10.09 -9.15 9.28
C GLY A 124 -10.94 -8.10 9.97
N MET A 125 -10.36 -7.31 10.87
CA MET A 125 -11.01 -6.09 11.37
C MET A 125 -10.83 -4.98 10.34
N VAL A 126 -11.82 -4.09 10.27
CA VAL A 126 -11.79 -2.86 9.49
C VAL A 126 -12.20 -1.70 10.38
N LYS A 127 -11.60 -0.53 10.19
CA LYS A 127 -11.97 0.67 10.92
C LYS A 127 -11.98 1.89 10.01
N LYS A 128 -13.00 2.74 10.19
CA LYS A 128 -13.08 4.06 9.58
C LYS A 128 -12.89 5.12 10.66
N THR A 129 -11.96 6.04 10.46
CA THR A 129 -11.72 7.17 11.39
C THR A 129 -11.57 8.46 10.59
N PRO A 130 -12.20 9.57 11.01
CA PRO A 130 -11.98 10.88 10.36
C PRO A 130 -10.49 11.23 10.31
N MET A 131 -10.02 11.82 9.20
CA MET A 131 -8.60 12.23 9.11
C MET A 131 -8.24 13.28 10.16
N THR A 132 -9.16 14.18 10.49
CA THR A 132 -8.98 15.26 11.49
C THR A 132 -8.61 14.74 12.88
N ASP A 133 -9.03 13.54 13.26
CA ASP A 133 -8.63 12.91 14.53
C ASP A 133 -7.10 12.71 14.65
N TYR A 134 -6.39 12.71 13.52
CA TYR A 134 -4.95 12.50 13.44
C TYR A 134 -4.15 13.80 13.35
N ASP A 135 -4.80 14.96 13.34
CA ASP A 135 -4.08 16.21 13.48
C ASP A 135 -3.59 16.39 14.92
N SER A 136 -2.34 16.02 15.17
CA SER A 136 -1.77 16.01 16.51
C SER A 136 -0.28 16.35 16.49
N SER A 137 0.14 17.35 17.27
CA SER A 137 1.55 17.77 17.40
C SER A 137 2.48 16.73 18.04
N ARG A 138 1.97 15.56 18.46
CA ARG A 138 2.74 14.51 19.13
C ARG A 138 3.71 13.81 18.16
N LYS A 139 5.00 13.84 18.50
CA LYS A 139 6.08 13.18 17.73
C LYS A 139 6.33 11.72 18.13
N ASP A 140 5.90 11.30 19.32
CA ASP A 140 6.06 9.94 19.85
C ASP A 140 5.06 8.93 19.25
N GLY A 141 4.22 9.40 18.33
CA GLY A 141 3.19 8.63 17.66
C GLY A 141 1.91 8.48 18.50
N ILE A 142 0.78 8.47 17.82
CA ILE A 142 -0.56 8.37 18.40
C ILE A 142 -1.19 7.02 18.05
N ALA A 143 -2.17 6.59 18.85
CA ALA A 143 -2.93 5.39 18.52
C ALA A 143 -3.65 5.59 17.19
N ALA A 144 -3.52 4.62 16.28
CA ALA A 144 -4.27 4.56 15.03
C ALA A 144 -5.38 3.52 15.10
N ILE A 145 -5.17 2.38 15.76
CA ILE A 145 -6.18 1.35 16.02
C ILE A 145 -5.76 0.51 17.23
N ASN A 146 -6.71 0.10 18.06
CA ASN A 146 -6.43 -0.88 19.11
C ASN A 146 -6.44 -2.28 18.51
N LEU A 147 -5.32 -2.98 18.59
CA LEU A 147 -5.20 -4.34 18.07
C LEU A 147 -5.57 -5.38 19.12
N ILE A 148 -6.20 -6.45 18.67
CA ILE A 148 -6.42 -7.65 19.50
C ILE A 148 -5.10 -8.43 19.54
N SER A 149 -4.87 -9.22 20.60
CA SER A 149 -3.67 -10.05 20.75
C SER A 149 -3.35 -10.87 19.49
N GLY A 150 -2.10 -10.78 19.02
CA GLY A 150 -1.60 -11.45 17.82
C GLY A 150 -2.19 -10.94 16.49
N ASP A 151 -2.88 -9.80 16.49
CA ASP A 151 -3.28 -9.09 15.28
C ASP A 151 -2.23 -8.04 14.89
N GLU A 152 -2.28 -7.59 13.64
CA GLU A 152 -1.43 -6.51 13.14
C GLU A 152 -2.20 -5.65 12.14
N LEU A 153 -1.90 -4.35 12.11
CA LEU A 153 -2.36 -3.48 11.04
C LEU A 153 -1.65 -3.87 9.74
N ILE A 154 -2.41 -4.10 8.65
CA ILE A 154 -1.85 -4.54 7.36
C ILE A 154 -2.00 -3.51 6.25
N GLY A 155 -2.80 -2.46 6.46
CA GLY A 155 -3.04 -1.46 5.42
C GLY A 155 -3.91 -0.33 5.91
N VAL A 156 -3.66 0.85 5.33
CA VAL A 156 -4.42 2.08 5.54
C VAL A 156 -4.59 2.76 4.20
N GLU A 157 -5.81 3.19 3.91
CA GLU A 157 -6.17 3.91 2.69
C GLU A 157 -6.94 5.17 3.03
N LYS A 158 -6.78 6.20 2.19
CA LYS A 158 -7.60 7.41 2.25
C LYS A 158 -8.91 7.16 1.53
N SER A 159 -9.99 7.75 2.04
CA SER A 159 -11.33 7.61 1.46
C SER A 159 -12.16 8.87 1.67
N ASN A 160 -13.12 9.11 0.77
CA ASN A 160 -13.97 10.32 0.76
C ASN A 160 -15.35 10.14 1.42
N GLY A 161 -15.67 8.95 1.96
CA GLY A 161 -16.97 8.66 2.58
C GLY A 161 -17.94 7.88 1.69
N ASN A 162 -17.69 7.78 0.38
CA ASN A 162 -18.52 7.08 -0.61
C ASN A 162 -17.81 5.94 -1.35
N ASP A 163 -16.60 5.58 -0.97
CA ASP A 163 -15.83 4.55 -1.68
C ASP A 163 -16.23 3.13 -1.26
N GLU A 164 -15.62 2.14 -1.92
CA GLU A 164 -15.83 0.73 -1.62
C GLU A 164 -14.55 0.10 -1.08
N VAL A 165 -14.69 -0.70 -0.04
CA VAL A 165 -13.58 -1.41 0.60
C VAL A 165 -13.49 -2.80 0.01
N VAL A 166 -12.31 -3.16 -0.45
CA VAL A 166 -11.97 -4.49 -0.95
C VAL A 166 -10.93 -5.11 -0.03
N MET A 167 -11.21 -6.29 0.51
CA MET A 167 -10.26 -7.04 1.34
C MET A 167 -10.00 -8.39 0.70
N VAL A 168 -8.73 -8.80 0.66
CA VAL A 168 -8.30 -10.07 0.07
C VAL A 168 -7.56 -10.90 1.11
N SER A 169 -7.92 -12.18 1.21
CA SER A 169 -7.28 -13.13 2.12
C SER A 169 -6.16 -13.92 1.44
N LYS A 170 -5.23 -14.43 2.26
CA LYS A 170 -4.11 -15.24 1.80
C LYS A 170 -4.58 -16.52 1.08
N ASN A 171 -5.71 -17.09 1.51
CA ASN A 171 -6.28 -18.29 0.88
C ASN A 171 -7.23 -17.98 -0.30
N GLY A 172 -7.19 -16.76 -0.86
CA GLY A 172 -7.86 -16.45 -2.12
C GLY A 172 -9.35 -16.18 -2.01
N GLN A 173 -9.81 -15.63 -0.89
CA GLN A 173 -11.13 -15.00 -0.79
C GLN A 173 -11.01 -13.49 -0.97
N ALA A 174 -12.04 -12.86 -1.53
CA ALA A 174 -12.16 -11.41 -1.58
C ALA A 174 -13.57 -10.97 -1.16
N ILE A 175 -13.67 -9.93 -0.35
CA ILE A 175 -14.93 -9.27 -0.03
C ILE A 175 -14.88 -7.82 -0.51
N ARG A 176 -16.01 -7.34 -1.04
CA ARG A 176 -16.22 -5.97 -1.48
C ARG A 176 -17.49 -5.43 -0.82
N PHE A 177 -17.39 -4.32 -0.11
CA PHE A 177 -18.51 -3.69 0.59
C PHE A 177 -18.39 -2.17 0.55
N SER A 178 -19.51 -1.44 0.69
CA SER A 178 -19.46 0.02 0.77
C SER A 178 -18.85 0.45 2.10
N GLU A 179 -17.97 1.44 2.10
CA GLU A 179 -17.39 1.96 3.35
C GLU A 179 -18.45 2.51 4.32
N THR A 180 -19.65 2.83 3.83
CA THR A 180 -20.79 3.31 4.63
C THR A 180 -21.30 2.25 5.61
N ASP A 181 -21.04 0.96 5.35
CA ASP A 181 -21.31 -0.12 6.31
C ASP A 181 -20.41 -0.01 7.56
N CYS A 182 -19.33 0.77 7.50
CA CYS A 182 -18.45 1.08 8.62
C CYS A 182 -18.73 2.50 9.11
N ARG A 183 -19.32 2.64 10.30
CA ARG A 183 -19.47 3.96 10.93
C ARG A 183 -18.09 4.56 11.28
N PRO A 184 -17.91 5.89 11.21
CA PRO A 184 -16.73 6.54 11.75
C PRO A 184 -16.57 6.26 13.26
N MET A 185 -15.33 6.01 13.68
CA MET A 185 -14.97 5.69 15.07
C MET A 185 -13.68 6.42 15.45
N ALA A 186 -13.55 6.75 16.74
CA ALA A 186 -12.35 7.37 17.29
C ALA A 186 -11.09 6.47 17.14
N ARG A 187 -9.92 7.09 17.22
CA ARG A 187 -8.60 6.46 17.09
C ARG A 187 -8.36 5.26 18.00
N ALA A 188 -8.57 5.40 19.31
CA ALA A 188 -8.27 4.36 20.30
C ALA A 188 -9.41 3.31 20.41
N THR A 189 -9.88 2.80 19.28
CA THR A 189 -10.91 1.75 19.19
C THR A 189 -10.46 0.63 18.26
N GLN A 190 -11.10 -0.54 18.38
CA GLN A 190 -10.72 -1.77 17.66
C GLN A 190 -11.29 -1.88 16.24
N GLY A 191 -12.26 -1.02 15.87
CA GLY A 191 -13.01 -1.18 14.62
C GLY A 191 -14.08 -2.28 14.70
N VAL A 192 -14.50 -2.75 13.54
CA VAL A 192 -15.57 -3.74 13.36
C VAL A 192 -15.10 -4.88 12.44
N LYS A 193 -15.83 -6.00 12.40
CA LYS A 193 -15.49 -7.09 11.48
C LYS A 193 -15.72 -6.63 10.03
N GLY A 194 -14.66 -6.66 9.23
CA GLY A 194 -14.65 -6.35 7.79
C GLY A 194 -14.73 -7.60 6.92
N MET A 195 -13.94 -8.62 7.26
CA MET A 195 -13.93 -9.91 6.58
C MET A 195 -13.93 -11.04 7.61
N ARG A 196 -14.87 -11.98 7.50
CA ARG A 196 -14.80 -13.24 8.26
C ARG A 196 -13.78 -14.14 7.57
N LEU A 197 -12.90 -14.72 8.37
CA LEU A 197 -11.82 -15.58 7.89
C LEU A 197 -12.12 -17.03 8.25
N ALA A 198 -11.80 -17.95 7.34
CA ALA A 198 -11.75 -19.37 7.67
C ALA A 198 -10.59 -19.65 8.63
N LYS A 199 -10.57 -20.85 9.22
CA LYS A 199 -9.46 -21.29 10.08
C LYS A 199 -8.14 -21.22 9.30
N ASN A 200 -7.10 -20.67 9.94
CA ASN A 200 -5.76 -20.48 9.36
C ASN A 200 -5.71 -19.60 8.09
N ASP A 201 -6.72 -18.76 7.88
CA ASP A 201 -6.68 -17.69 6.87
C ASP A 201 -6.40 -16.34 7.53
N GLN A 202 -5.94 -15.39 6.73
CA GLN A 202 -5.65 -14.04 7.17
C GLN A 202 -5.86 -13.05 6.03
N VAL A 203 -6.24 -11.83 6.36
CA VAL A 203 -6.27 -10.74 5.38
C VAL A 203 -4.84 -10.41 5.02
N LEU A 204 -4.58 -10.41 3.72
CA LEU A 204 -3.29 -10.04 3.15
C LEU A 204 -3.26 -8.56 2.79
N SER A 205 -4.36 -8.05 2.21
CA SER A 205 -4.39 -6.71 1.65
C SER A 205 -5.79 -6.11 1.76
N MET A 206 -5.86 -4.79 1.93
CA MET A 206 -7.08 -3.99 1.86
C MET A 206 -6.85 -2.81 0.91
N MET A 207 -7.80 -2.54 0.04
CA MET A 207 -7.81 -1.38 -0.85
C MET A 207 -9.12 -0.64 -0.73
N VAL A 208 -9.09 0.64 -1.11
CA VAL A 208 -10.26 1.45 -1.41
C VAL A 208 -10.39 1.56 -2.93
N SER A 209 -11.59 1.38 -3.44
CA SER A 209 -11.93 1.33 -4.86
C SER A 209 -13.02 2.35 -5.15
N SER A 210 -12.79 3.20 -6.15
CA SER A 210 -13.82 4.11 -6.69
C SER A 210 -14.85 3.38 -7.57
N SER A 211 -14.55 2.12 -7.91
CA SER A 211 -15.40 1.19 -8.69
C SER A 211 -15.43 1.42 -10.20
N VAL A 212 -14.82 2.49 -10.71
CA VAL A 212 -14.90 2.85 -12.13
C VAL A 212 -13.59 2.51 -12.84
N GLY A 213 -13.66 1.62 -13.84
CA GLY A 213 -12.51 1.30 -14.71
C GLY A 213 -11.36 0.59 -14.00
N GLU A 214 -11.61 0.02 -12.82
CA GLU A 214 -10.63 -0.62 -11.95
C GLU A 214 -10.72 -2.15 -12.01
N ASP A 215 -9.57 -2.81 -12.04
CA ASP A 215 -9.43 -4.25 -11.90
C ASP A 215 -8.86 -4.59 -10.51
N LEU A 216 -9.24 -5.74 -9.95
CA LEU A 216 -8.52 -6.38 -8.86
C LEU A 216 -7.40 -7.26 -9.43
N LEU A 217 -6.15 -6.86 -9.18
CA LEU A 217 -4.97 -7.69 -9.37
C LEU A 217 -4.88 -8.74 -8.26
N ILE A 218 -4.58 -9.98 -8.63
CA ILE A 218 -4.17 -11.05 -7.71
C ILE A 218 -2.84 -11.60 -8.20
N LEU A 219 -1.88 -11.72 -7.29
CA LEU A 219 -0.54 -12.27 -7.48
C LEU A 219 -0.34 -13.44 -6.50
N THR A 220 0.19 -14.56 -6.97
CA THR A 220 0.45 -15.76 -6.15
C THR A 220 1.93 -15.95 -5.87
N GLU A 221 2.26 -16.66 -4.78
CA GLU A 221 3.63 -16.89 -4.30
C GLU A 221 4.56 -17.44 -5.40
N ASN A 222 4.05 -18.25 -6.33
CA ASN A 222 4.84 -18.89 -7.39
C ASN A 222 4.82 -18.17 -8.75
N GLY A 223 4.58 -16.85 -8.80
CA GLY A 223 4.75 -16.09 -10.04
C GLY A 223 3.55 -16.09 -11.00
N PHE A 224 2.35 -16.40 -10.52
CA PHE A 224 1.13 -16.32 -11.31
C PHE A 224 0.32 -15.07 -10.95
N ALA A 225 -0.26 -14.43 -11.96
CA ALA A 225 -1.13 -13.30 -11.74
C ALA A 225 -2.36 -13.31 -12.65
N LYS A 226 -3.36 -12.54 -12.24
CA LYS A 226 -4.51 -12.18 -13.08
C LYS A 226 -5.07 -10.85 -12.64
N ARG A 227 -5.80 -10.22 -13.56
CA ARG A 227 -6.66 -9.08 -13.24
C ARG A 227 -8.11 -9.47 -13.48
N THR A 228 -9.01 -8.97 -12.65
CA THR A 228 -10.44 -9.22 -12.80
C THR A 228 -11.18 -7.91 -12.57
N PRO A 229 -12.10 -7.49 -13.47
CA PRO A 229 -12.88 -6.28 -13.26
C PRO A 229 -13.53 -6.25 -11.89
N ILE A 230 -13.45 -5.11 -11.21
CA ILE A 230 -14.01 -4.99 -9.86
C ILE A 230 -15.52 -5.26 -9.86
N THR A 231 -16.19 -4.98 -10.98
CA THR A 231 -17.61 -5.25 -11.23
C THR A 231 -17.99 -6.73 -11.15
N GLU A 232 -17.06 -7.67 -11.35
CA GLU A 232 -17.34 -9.10 -11.15
C GLU A 232 -17.46 -9.49 -9.66
N TYR A 233 -16.95 -8.65 -8.76
CA TYR A 233 -17.11 -8.84 -7.32
C TYR A 233 -18.40 -8.15 -6.89
N THR A 234 -19.47 -8.92 -6.77
CA THR A 234 -20.75 -8.40 -6.27
C THR A 234 -20.56 -7.84 -4.86
N LYS A 235 -21.10 -6.64 -4.63
CA LYS A 235 -21.13 -6.03 -3.30
C LYS A 235 -21.85 -6.92 -2.30
N GLN A 236 -21.26 -7.06 -1.13
CA GLN A 236 -21.82 -7.77 0.01
C GLN A 236 -21.84 -6.84 1.22
N LYS A 237 -22.50 -7.27 2.30
CA LYS A 237 -22.35 -6.63 3.61
C LYS A 237 -20.98 -6.98 4.19
N ARG A 238 -20.36 -6.02 4.90
CA ARG A 238 -19.12 -6.28 5.65
C ARG A 238 -19.27 -7.47 6.61
N GLY A 239 -18.16 -8.13 6.90
CA GLY A 239 -18.10 -9.26 7.82
C GLY A 239 -18.53 -10.61 7.22
N GLY A 240 -18.81 -10.65 5.91
CA GLY A 240 -18.97 -11.89 5.16
C GLY A 240 -17.65 -12.65 4.96
N LEU A 241 -17.73 -13.88 4.48
CA LEU A 241 -16.56 -14.68 4.07
C LEU A 241 -15.93 -14.18 2.76
N GLY A 242 -16.66 -13.35 2.01
CA GLY A 242 -16.30 -12.98 0.66
C GLY A 242 -16.57 -14.11 -0.33
N VAL A 243 -15.96 -13.98 -1.51
CA VAL A 243 -16.08 -14.92 -2.61
C VAL A 243 -14.70 -15.31 -3.12
N LYS A 244 -14.57 -16.50 -3.70
CA LYS A 244 -13.32 -16.97 -4.31
C LYS A 244 -12.84 -15.95 -5.36
N THR A 245 -11.63 -15.45 -5.17
CA THR A 245 -10.97 -14.51 -6.08
C THR A 245 -9.86 -15.16 -6.91
N VAL A 246 -9.44 -16.38 -6.57
CA VAL A 246 -8.48 -17.15 -7.36
C VAL A 246 -8.64 -18.64 -7.04
N GLN A 247 -8.50 -19.48 -8.05
CA GLN A 247 -8.39 -20.92 -7.85
C GLN A 247 -6.92 -21.27 -7.57
N LEU A 248 -6.58 -21.37 -6.28
CA LEU A 248 -5.24 -21.78 -5.83
C LEU A 248 -5.02 -23.27 -6.11
N THR A 249 -3.77 -23.61 -6.37
CA THR A 249 -3.25 -24.98 -6.49
C THR A 249 -1.87 -25.02 -5.85
N GLU A 250 -1.37 -26.20 -5.48
CA GLU A 250 -0.01 -26.35 -4.91
C GLU A 250 1.05 -25.72 -5.82
N LYS A 251 0.93 -25.94 -7.14
CA LYS A 251 1.81 -25.35 -8.16
C LYS A 251 1.84 -23.82 -8.13
N LYS A 252 0.77 -23.15 -7.71
CA LYS A 252 0.68 -21.67 -7.71
C LYS A 252 0.98 -21.04 -6.37
N GLY A 253 0.91 -21.81 -5.28
CA GLY A 253 1.04 -21.30 -3.93
C GLY A 253 -0.19 -20.48 -3.50
N LYS A 254 -0.06 -19.76 -2.39
CA LYS A 254 -1.10 -18.87 -1.87
C LYS A 254 -1.04 -17.50 -2.52
N VAL A 255 -1.97 -16.60 -2.15
CA VAL A 255 -1.90 -15.20 -2.57
C VAL A 255 -0.71 -14.53 -1.90
N ALA A 256 0.14 -13.89 -2.70
CA ALA A 256 1.29 -13.09 -2.28
C ALA A 256 1.04 -11.58 -2.39
N GLY A 257 0.10 -11.15 -3.23
CA GLY A 257 -0.28 -9.75 -3.35
C GLY A 257 -1.64 -9.55 -4.00
N ALA A 258 -2.27 -8.42 -3.66
CA ALA A 258 -3.49 -7.96 -4.29
C ALA A 258 -3.55 -6.44 -4.35
N GLY A 259 -4.20 -5.88 -5.36
CA GLY A 259 -4.34 -4.42 -5.42
C GLY A 259 -5.32 -3.97 -6.49
N ILE A 260 -5.84 -2.76 -6.32
CA ILE A 260 -6.64 -2.10 -7.34
C ILE A 260 -5.68 -1.54 -8.39
N ILE A 261 -5.96 -1.84 -9.64
CA ILE A 261 -5.07 -1.50 -10.75
C ILE A 261 -5.87 -1.10 -11.99
N LYS A 262 -5.27 -0.23 -12.80
CA LYS A 262 -5.75 0.18 -14.13
C LYS A 262 -4.77 -0.27 -15.22
N ASP A 263 -5.15 -0.15 -16.49
CA ASP A 263 -4.34 -0.65 -17.61
C ASP A 263 -3.02 0.10 -17.78
N GLU A 264 -2.96 1.36 -17.36
CA GLU A 264 -1.80 2.23 -17.41
C GLU A 264 -0.74 1.89 -16.35
N ASN A 265 -1.11 1.24 -15.24
CA ASN A 265 -0.17 0.92 -14.16
C ASN A 265 0.89 -0.12 -14.58
N ASP A 266 2.00 -0.14 -13.84
CA ASP A 266 2.93 -1.26 -13.81
C ASP A 266 2.93 -1.93 -12.44
N ILE A 267 3.30 -3.22 -12.44
CA ILE A 267 3.46 -4.04 -11.25
C ILE A 267 4.96 -4.28 -11.08
N ILE A 268 5.50 -3.91 -9.93
CA ILE A 268 6.87 -4.25 -9.53
C ILE A 268 6.79 -5.43 -8.57
N ILE A 269 7.64 -6.43 -8.73
CA ILE A 269 7.68 -7.65 -7.93
C ILE A 269 9.11 -7.88 -7.46
N ILE A 270 9.31 -8.21 -6.18
CA ILE A 270 10.59 -8.76 -5.66
C ILE A 270 10.40 -10.22 -5.31
N THR A 271 11.37 -11.04 -5.68
CA THR A 271 11.44 -12.43 -5.21
C THR A 271 12.16 -12.53 -3.86
N THR A 272 12.04 -13.68 -3.20
CA THR A 272 12.81 -14.01 -1.99
C THR A 272 14.32 -14.11 -2.25
N THR A 273 14.72 -14.21 -3.51
CA THR A 273 16.12 -14.17 -3.97
C THR A 273 16.56 -12.78 -4.41
N GLY A 274 15.70 -11.76 -4.22
CA GLY A 274 16.03 -10.36 -4.48
C GLY A 274 15.82 -9.87 -5.92
N ILE A 275 15.45 -10.78 -6.82
CA ILE A 275 15.17 -10.42 -8.23
C ILE A 275 13.99 -9.46 -8.32
N LEU A 276 14.23 -8.31 -8.94
CA LEU A 276 13.23 -7.28 -9.22
C LEU A 276 12.70 -7.41 -10.64
N ILE A 277 11.38 -7.47 -10.79
CA ILE A 277 10.71 -7.55 -12.09
C ILE A 277 9.61 -6.50 -12.18
N ARG A 278 9.59 -5.73 -13.27
CA ARG A 278 8.54 -4.74 -13.59
C ARG A 278 7.73 -5.23 -14.80
N ILE A 279 6.42 -5.32 -14.63
CA ILE A 279 5.48 -5.87 -15.63
C ILE A 279 4.36 -4.87 -15.87
N PRO A 280 4.08 -4.48 -17.13
CA PRO A 280 2.93 -3.65 -17.44
C PRO A 280 1.62 -4.34 -17.06
N ALA A 281 0.74 -3.65 -16.35
CA ALA A 281 -0.54 -4.23 -15.90
C ALA A 281 -1.34 -4.77 -17.09
N LYS A 282 -1.38 -4.03 -18.20
CA LYS A 282 -2.02 -4.45 -19.46
C LYS A 282 -1.59 -5.82 -19.99
N SER A 283 -0.37 -6.27 -19.66
CA SER A 283 0.13 -7.59 -20.08
C SER A 283 -0.38 -8.73 -19.19
N VAL A 284 -0.85 -8.43 -17.97
CA VAL A 284 -1.46 -9.40 -17.08
C VAL A 284 -2.89 -9.68 -17.55
N LYS A 285 -3.14 -10.96 -17.87
CA LYS A 285 -4.40 -11.41 -18.46
C LYS A 285 -5.60 -11.03 -17.57
N ARG A 286 -6.58 -10.37 -18.18
CA ARG A 286 -7.90 -10.16 -17.58
C ARG A 286 -8.72 -11.44 -17.69
N THR A 287 -9.18 -11.97 -16.56
CA THR A 287 -9.92 -13.23 -16.47
C THR A 287 -10.92 -13.17 -15.33
N GLY A 288 -11.94 -14.02 -15.36
CA GLY A 288 -12.95 -14.06 -14.31
C GLY A 288 -12.41 -14.45 -12.92
N ARG A 289 -13.21 -14.19 -11.87
CA ARG A 289 -12.79 -14.33 -10.46
C ARG A 289 -12.21 -15.71 -10.12
N ALA A 290 -12.96 -16.78 -10.34
CA ALA A 290 -12.59 -18.13 -9.89
C ALA A 290 -11.59 -18.85 -10.82
N THR A 291 -10.77 -18.10 -11.56
CA THR A 291 -9.73 -18.66 -12.43
C THR A 291 -8.39 -18.75 -11.69
N GLN A 292 -7.43 -19.47 -12.26
CA GLN A 292 -6.14 -19.68 -11.63
C GLN A 292 -5.11 -18.58 -11.95
N GLY A 293 -5.38 -17.69 -12.91
CA GLY A 293 -4.40 -16.75 -13.48
C GLY A 293 -3.31 -17.40 -14.35
N VAL A 294 -2.43 -16.57 -14.92
CA VAL A 294 -1.37 -16.97 -15.86
C VAL A 294 0.00 -16.72 -15.25
N LYS A 295 1.02 -17.46 -15.72
CA LYS A 295 2.39 -17.24 -15.28
C LYS A 295 2.87 -15.89 -15.82
N VAL A 296 3.27 -14.99 -14.93
CA VAL A 296 3.83 -13.68 -15.27
C VAL A 296 5.32 -13.59 -14.98
N ILE A 297 5.82 -14.46 -14.11
CA ILE A 297 7.25 -14.54 -13.75
C ILE A 297 7.69 -16.00 -13.75
N LYS A 298 8.89 -16.26 -14.31
CA LYS A 298 9.62 -17.50 -14.07
C LYS A 298 10.53 -17.28 -12.87
N LEU A 299 10.21 -17.95 -11.77
CA LEU A 299 11.03 -17.98 -10.56
C LEU A 299 12.05 -19.10 -10.68
N ASP A 300 13.21 -18.90 -10.06
CA ASP A 300 14.20 -19.95 -9.83
C ASP A 300 13.66 -20.98 -8.83
N GLU A 301 14.32 -22.14 -8.76
CA GLU A 301 13.89 -23.21 -7.87
C GLU A 301 13.91 -22.76 -6.40
N GLY A 302 12.79 -22.95 -5.69
CA GLY A 302 12.62 -22.51 -4.30
C GLY A 302 12.38 -21.01 -4.11
N ALA A 303 12.52 -20.17 -5.14
CA ALA A 303 12.23 -18.75 -5.04
C ALA A 303 10.71 -18.49 -5.05
N LEU A 304 10.27 -17.56 -4.20
CA LEU A 304 8.88 -17.10 -4.11
C LEU A 304 8.81 -15.59 -4.34
N ILE A 305 7.61 -15.05 -4.53
CA ILE A 305 7.38 -13.61 -4.44
C ILE A 305 7.45 -13.18 -2.98
N ALA A 306 8.33 -12.22 -2.68
CA ALA A 306 8.48 -11.62 -1.36
C ALA A 306 7.59 -10.38 -1.19
N SER A 307 7.52 -9.53 -2.21
CA SER A 307 6.75 -8.28 -2.18
C SER A 307 6.35 -7.81 -3.58
N TYR A 308 5.45 -6.83 -3.63
CA TYR A 308 4.99 -6.20 -4.85
C TYR A 308 4.66 -4.73 -4.60
N GLY A 309 4.70 -3.93 -5.66
CA GLY A 309 4.20 -2.56 -5.68
C GLY A 309 3.40 -2.31 -6.96
N ILE A 310 2.42 -1.42 -6.87
CA ILE A 310 1.70 -0.91 -8.05
C ILE A 310 2.16 0.51 -8.25
N VAL A 311 2.68 0.80 -9.44
CA VAL A 311 3.14 2.14 -9.81
C VAL A 311 2.31 2.67 -10.95
N SER A 312 1.88 3.93 -10.85
CA SER A 312 1.34 4.64 -12.00
C SER A 312 2.47 5.04 -12.94
N PRO A 313 2.22 5.07 -14.26
CA PRO A 313 3.16 5.71 -15.17
C PRO A 313 3.29 7.18 -14.73
N GLU A 314 4.52 7.66 -14.77
CA GLU A 314 4.98 8.95 -14.23
C GLU A 314 3.92 10.05 -14.32
N SER A 315 3.61 10.66 -13.17
CA SER A 315 2.98 12.00 -13.09
C SER A 315 4.05 13.05 -13.32
#